data_AF-A0A1M7FZK4-F1
#
_entry.id   AF-A0A1M7FZK4-F1
#
_cell.length_a   1.000
_cell.length_b   1.000
_cell.length_c   1.000
_cell.angle_alpha   90.00
_cell.angle_beta   90.00
_cell.angle_gamma   90.00
#
_symmetry.space_group_name_H-M   'P 1'
#
loop_
_entity.id
_entity.type
_entity.pdbx_description
1 polymer ?
#
loop_
_entity_poly.entity_id
_entity_poly.type
_entity_poly.pdbx_seq_one_letter_code
_entity_poly.pdbx_strand_id
1 'polypeptide(L)'
;MTAGGMKAGGMFELIRLTIRNPLGGWLVLAARNWTLADRWGLVFATAAASAILSWLGAQLLPASGGEAGLLAVLAASPMSMAGVQVASAALGAFLLSEVGRVFGGTGRFPDALLAVGWIEAIMVAFQVVQLLATLILPPLGALVGIASLLLAAYLMVGLTMAVHGFRNPLLVVMGILGTVMLASFLLSVLAATLNLFPGGPA
;
A
#
# COMPACT_ATOMS: atom_id res chain seq x y z
N MET A 1 -18.09 20.74 -20.99
CA MET A 1 -17.20 21.91 -21.01
C MET A 1 -16.05 21.67 -20.04
N THR A 2 -14.84 21.71 -20.60
CA THR A 2 -13.49 21.69 -19.99
C THR A 2 -13.19 20.61 -18.94
N ALA A 3 -12.36 19.65 -19.38
CA ALA A 3 -11.38 18.97 -18.54
C ALA A 3 -10.58 20.02 -17.75
N GLY A 4 -11.06 20.34 -16.56
CA GLY A 4 -10.38 21.23 -15.62
C GLY A 4 -9.18 20.49 -15.10
N GLY A 5 -7.99 20.85 -15.61
CA GLY A 5 -6.71 20.37 -15.09
C GLY A 5 -6.72 20.45 -13.57
N MET A 6 -6.27 19.36 -12.93
CA MET A 6 -6.07 19.29 -11.49
C MET A 6 -5.28 20.51 -11.05
N LYS A 7 -5.92 21.49 -10.39
CA LYS A 7 -5.16 22.44 -9.59
C LYS A 7 -4.50 21.62 -8.50
N ALA A 8 -3.19 21.74 -8.32
CA ALA A 8 -2.44 21.01 -7.29
C ALA A 8 -3.08 21.13 -5.89
N GLY A 9 -3.76 22.25 -5.61
CA GLY A 9 -4.58 22.45 -4.40
C GLY A 9 -5.73 21.45 -4.23
N GLY A 10 -6.31 20.91 -5.29
CA GLY A 10 -7.40 19.94 -5.19
C GLY A 10 -6.94 18.52 -4.81
N MET A 11 -5.72 18.12 -5.20
CA MET A 11 -5.17 16.81 -4.83
C MET A 11 -4.68 16.82 -3.38
N PHE A 12 -3.96 17.88 -3.00
CA PHE A 12 -3.50 18.06 -1.62
C PHE A 12 -4.67 18.08 -0.63
N GLU A 13 -5.77 18.77 -0.96
CA GLU A 13 -6.92 18.79 -0.08
C GLU A 13 -7.68 17.46 -0.04
N LEU A 14 -7.65 16.67 -1.12
CA LEU A 14 -8.18 15.31 -1.07
C LEU A 14 -7.35 14.42 -0.16
N ILE A 15 -6.02 14.48 -0.23
CA ILE A 15 -5.12 13.74 0.68
C ILE A 15 -5.40 14.15 2.13
N ARG A 16 -5.45 15.46 2.40
CA ARG A 16 -5.74 15.98 3.73
C ARG A 16 -7.11 15.54 4.23
N LEU A 17 -8.13 15.56 3.36
CA LEU A 17 -9.46 15.07 3.67
C LEU A 17 -9.43 13.57 4.00
N THR A 18 -8.77 12.74 3.19
CA THR A 18 -8.66 11.30 3.44
C THR A 18 -7.97 10.99 4.76
N ILE A 19 -6.88 11.70 5.11
CA ILE A 19 -6.17 11.52 6.38
C ILE A 19 -7.06 11.89 7.57
N ARG A 20 -7.83 12.98 7.47
CA ARG A 20 -8.70 13.43 8.58
C ARG A 20 -10.01 12.65 8.67
N ASN A 21 -10.55 12.24 7.53
CA ASN A 21 -11.82 11.56 7.40
C ASN A 21 -11.76 10.59 6.21
N PRO A 22 -11.30 9.34 6.41
CA PRO A 22 -11.11 8.38 5.33
C PRO A 22 -12.42 8.03 4.62
N LEU A 23 -13.55 7.99 5.35
CA LEU A 23 -14.87 7.75 4.78
C LEU A 23 -15.28 8.88 3.82
N GLY A 24 -15.14 10.13 4.27
CA GLY A 24 -15.44 11.30 3.44
C GLY A 24 -14.49 11.44 2.24
N GLY A 25 -13.20 11.16 2.45
CA GLY A 25 -12.20 11.16 1.40
C GLY A 25 -12.49 10.10 0.33
N TRP A 26 -12.93 8.91 0.73
CA TRP A 26 -13.36 7.85 -0.19
C TRP A 26 -14.55 8.28 -1.04
N LEU A 27 -15.59 8.89 -0.46
CA LEU A 27 -16.76 9.35 -1.23
C LEU A 27 -16.36 10.34 -2.33
N VAL A 28 -15.48 11.30 -2.03
CA VAL A 28 -14.99 12.28 -3.01
C VAL A 28 -14.08 11.63 -4.06
N LEU A 29 -13.25 10.66 -3.66
CA LEU A 29 -12.37 9.92 -4.57
C LEU A 29 -13.16 9.03 -5.53
N ALA A 30 -14.09 8.23 -5.00
CA ALA A 30 -14.89 7.24 -5.74
C ALA A 30 -15.94 7.89 -6.65
N ALA A 31 -16.38 9.12 -6.34
CA ALA A 31 -17.28 9.89 -7.20
C ALA A 31 -16.63 10.33 -8.52
N ARG A 32 -15.31 10.15 -8.69
CA ARG A 32 -14.64 10.43 -9.96
C ARG A 32 -14.82 9.25 -10.90
N ASN A 33 -14.94 9.53 -12.20
CA ASN A 33 -15.18 8.54 -13.26
C ASN A 33 -13.91 7.71 -13.57
N TRP A 34 -13.43 6.93 -12.59
CA TRP A 34 -12.27 6.06 -12.73
C TRP A 34 -12.59 4.84 -13.61
N THR A 35 -11.93 4.74 -14.75
CA THR A 35 -11.90 3.49 -15.51
C THR A 35 -11.04 2.45 -14.79
N LEU A 36 -11.17 1.16 -15.13
CA LEU A 36 -10.29 0.12 -14.57
C LEU A 36 -8.82 0.36 -14.92
N ALA A 37 -8.55 0.91 -16.11
CA ALA A 37 -7.20 1.25 -16.55
C ALA A 37 -6.58 2.35 -15.67
N ASP A 38 -7.34 3.37 -15.28
CA ASP A 38 -6.86 4.44 -14.41
C ASP A 38 -6.48 3.91 -13.01
N ARG A 39 -7.25 2.95 -12.50
CA ARG A 39 -7.00 2.34 -11.17
C ARG A 39 -5.72 1.53 -11.16
N TRP A 40 -5.48 0.74 -12.21
CA TRP A 40 -4.18 0.08 -12.39
C TRP A 40 -3.06 1.08 -12.64
N GLY A 41 -3.31 2.13 -13.42
CA GLY A 41 -2.36 3.21 -13.67
C GLY A 41 -1.90 3.87 -12.37
N LEU A 42 -2.81 4.06 -11.41
CA LEU A 42 -2.47 4.56 -10.08
C LEU A 42 -1.51 3.60 -9.35
N VAL A 43 -1.84 2.31 -9.28
CA VAL A 43 -0.98 1.28 -8.64
C VAL A 43 0.39 1.18 -9.32
N PHE A 44 0.45 1.24 -10.65
CA PHE A 44 1.72 1.24 -11.36
C PHE A 44 2.55 2.49 -11.08
N ALA A 45 1.91 3.65 -11.05
CA ALA A 45 2.59 4.92 -10.77
C ALA A 45 3.13 4.96 -9.34
N THR A 46 2.35 4.50 -8.35
CA THR A 46 2.80 4.41 -6.95
C THR A 46 3.90 3.39 -6.79
N ALA A 47 3.78 2.21 -7.42
CA ALA A 47 4.82 1.19 -7.41
C ALA A 47 6.14 1.68 -8.00
N ALA A 48 6.09 2.34 -9.15
CA ALA A 48 7.27 2.91 -9.79
C ALA A 48 7.89 4.01 -8.91
N ALA A 49 7.07 4.91 -8.35
CA ALA A 49 7.55 5.98 -7.49
C ALA A 49 8.22 5.44 -6.21
N SER A 50 7.59 4.48 -5.53
CA SER A 50 8.18 3.82 -4.36
C SER A 50 9.50 3.15 -4.69
N ALA A 51 9.58 2.44 -5.82
CA ALA A 51 10.80 1.73 -6.24
C ALA A 51 11.94 2.72 -6.52
N ILE A 52 11.66 3.84 -7.19
CA ILE A 52 12.63 4.92 -7.44
C ILE A 52 13.10 5.53 -6.10
N LEU A 53 12.18 5.81 -5.18
CA LEU A 53 12.52 6.38 -3.87
C LEU A 53 13.33 5.41 -3.01
N SER A 54 13.01 4.12 -3.03
CA SER A 54 13.76 3.08 -2.32
C SER A 54 15.16 2.92 -2.89
N TRP A 55 15.30 2.89 -4.23
CA TRP A 55 16.60 2.87 -4.90
C TRP A 55 17.42 4.11 -4.54
N LEU A 56 16.81 5.30 -4.59
CA LEU A 56 17.47 6.55 -4.22
C LEU A 56 17.93 6.53 -2.75
N GLY A 57 17.11 6.02 -1.84
CA GLY A 57 17.46 5.84 -0.44
C GLY A 57 18.70 4.94 -0.27
N ALA A 58 18.75 3.82 -0.99
CA ALA A 58 19.90 2.91 -0.96
C ALA A 58 21.20 3.55 -1.49
N GLN A 59 21.11 4.50 -2.43
CA GLN A 59 22.28 5.21 -2.96
C GLN A 59 22.74 6.37 -2.06
N LEU A 60 21.81 7.02 -1.34
CA LEU A 60 22.11 8.20 -0.52
C LEU A 60 22.48 7.88 0.92
N LEU A 61 21.99 6.75 1.45
CA LEU A 61 22.21 6.35 2.83
C LEU A 61 23.37 5.34 2.89
N PRO A 62 24.27 5.44 3.88
CA PRO A 62 25.30 4.42 4.09
C PRO A 62 24.62 3.06 4.23
N ALA A 63 25.11 2.04 3.51
CA ALA A 63 24.63 0.69 3.67
C ALA A 63 24.81 0.26 5.14
N SER A 64 23.72 0.26 5.91
CA SER A 64 23.68 -0.44 7.19
C SER A 64 23.73 -1.92 6.85
N GLY A 65 24.92 -2.51 6.91
CA GLY A 65 25.15 -3.89 6.52
C GLY A 65 24.20 -4.84 7.24
N GLY A 66 23.63 -5.80 6.50
CA GLY A 66 23.02 -6.98 7.11
C GLY A 66 21.65 -7.39 6.62
N GLU A 67 21.30 -7.26 5.33
CA GLU A 67 20.23 -8.09 4.79
C GLU A 67 20.82 -9.04 3.76
N ALA A 68 21.16 -10.26 4.21
CA ALA A 68 21.42 -11.39 3.34
C ALA A 68 20.17 -12.29 3.37
N GLY A 69 19.38 -12.29 2.31
CA GLY A 69 18.14 -13.05 2.20
C GLY A 69 17.41 -12.80 0.87
N LEU A 70 16.26 -13.45 0.66
CA LEU A 70 15.42 -13.27 -0.54
C LEU A 70 15.06 -11.78 -0.79
N LEU A 71 14.86 -11.01 0.27
CA LEU A 71 14.64 -9.57 0.22
C LEU A 71 15.81 -8.80 -0.42
N ALA A 72 17.06 -9.22 -0.16
CA ALA A 72 18.24 -8.61 -0.74
C ALA A 72 18.42 -8.94 -2.22
N VAL A 73 18.07 -10.17 -2.63
CA VAL A 73 18.06 -10.60 -4.04
C VAL A 73 16.96 -9.88 -4.82
N LEU A 74 15.77 -9.72 -4.23
CA LEU A 74 14.68 -8.96 -4.84
C LEU A 74 14.97 -7.46 -4.86
N ALA A 75 15.72 -6.94 -3.89
CA ALA A 75 16.19 -5.56 -3.85
C ALA A 75 17.34 -5.28 -4.84
N ALA A 76 18.02 -6.32 -5.34
CA ALA A 76 19.12 -6.17 -6.28
C ALA A 76 18.69 -5.61 -7.65
N SER A 77 17.40 -5.73 -8.00
CA SER A 77 16.85 -5.12 -9.22
C SER A 77 15.63 -4.22 -8.90
N PRO A 78 15.66 -2.93 -9.26
CA PRO A 78 14.51 -2.04 -9.06
C PRO A 78 13.23 -2.53 -9.77
N MET A 79 13.36 -3.24 -10.88
CA MET A 79 12.22 -3.83 -11.60
C MET A 79 11.57 -4.99 -10.84
N SER A 80 12.35 -5.86 -10.18
CA SER A 80 11.76 -6.93 -9.36
C SER A 80 11.02 -6.37 -8.16
N MET A 81 11.55 -5.32 -7.52
CA MET A 81 10.85 -4.64 -6.42
C MET A 81 9.53 -4.01 -6.89
N ALA A 82 9.52 -3.31 -8.02
CA ALA A 82 8.29 -2.74 -8.58
C ALA A 82 7.27 -3.84 -8.93
N GLY A 83 7.72 -4.95 -9.53
CA GLY A 83 6.87 -6.10 -9.84
C GLY A 83 6.23 -6.73 -8.59
N VAL A 84 7.03 -6.93 -7.54
CA VAL A 84 6.53 -7.41 -6.23
C VAL A 84 5.52 -6.43 -5.65
N GLN A 85 5.79 -5.13 -5.71
CA GLN A 85 4.87 -4.13 -5.17
C GLN A 85 3.51 -4.14 -5.89
N VAL A 86 3.50 -4.17 -7.22
CA VAL A 86 2.26 -4.29 -8.00
C VAL A 86 1.52 -5.59 -7.67
N ALA A 87 2.23 -6.72 -7.58
CA ALA A 87 1.63 -8.00 -7.24
C ALA A 87 1.04 -8.00 -5.82
N SER A 88 1.74 -7.40 -4.85
CA SER A 88 1.25 -7.22 -3.49
C SER A 88 0.02 -6.32 -3.43
N ALA A 89 0.01 -5.22 -4.20
CA ALA A 89 -1.15 -4.32 -4.30
C ALA A 89 -2.37 -5.02 -4.90
N ALA A 90 -2.16 -5.79 -5.98
CA ALA A 90 -3.19 -6.58 -6.63
C ALA A 90 -3.76 -7.67 -5.71
N LEU A 91 -2.89 -8.40 -5.02
CA LEU A 91 -3.27 -9.40 -4.02
C LEU A 91 -4.01 -8.75 -2.85
N GLY A 92 -3.51 -7.60 -2.37
CA GLY A 92 -4.16 -6.82 -1.32
C GLY A 92 -5.57 -6.38 -1.73
N ALA A 93 -5.74 -5.87 -2.95
CA ALA A 93 -7.05 -5.50 -3.49
C ALA A 93 -7.99 -6.69 -3.64
N PHE A 94 -7.46 -7.85 -4.09
CA PHE A 94 -8.23 -9.09 -4.19
C PHE A 94 -8.69 -9.60 -2.83
N LEU A 95 -7.78 -9.66 -1.85
CA LEU A 95 -8.12 -10.06 -0.48
C LEU A 95 -9.11 -9.08 0.14
N LEU A 96 -8.89 -7.78 -0.06
CA LEU A 96 -9.79 -6.73 0.42
C LEU A 96 -11.21 -6.92 -0.13
N SER A 97 -11.36 -7.20 -1.42
CA SER A 97 -12.69 -7.40 -2.03
C SER A 97 -13.33 -8.73 -1.66
N GLU A 98 -12.62 -9.84 -1.79
CA GLU A 98 -13.22 -11.17 -1.60
C GLU A 98 -13.46 -11.47 -0.12
N VAL A 99 -12.49 -11.18 0.75
CA VAL A 99 -12.69 -11.38 2.19
C VAL A 99 -13.74 -10.39 2.71
N GLY A 100 -13.70 -9.13 2.28
CA GLY A 100 -14.73 -8.16 2.62
C GLY A 100 -16.13 -8.62 2.24
N ARG A 101 -16.31 -9.24 1.06
CA ARG A 101 -17.60 -9.82 0.64
C ARG A 101 -18.01 -11.03 1.47
N VAL A 102 -17.07 -11.90 1.87
CA VAL A 102 -17.37 -13.04 2.77
C VAL A 102 -17.91 -12.55 4.11
N PHE A 103 -17.42 -11.43 4.62
CA PHE A 103 -17.92 -10.78 5.85
C PHE A 103 -19.15 -9.86 5.61
N GLY A 104 -19.81 -9.97 4.45
CA GLY A 104 -21.06 -9.28 4.15
C GLY A 104 -20.90 -7.86 3.57
N GLY A 105 -19.69 -7.47 3.18
CA GLY A 105 -19.40 -6.18 2.56
C GLY A 105 -19.80 -6.11 1.09
N THR A 106 -20.00 -4.88 0.58
CA THR A 106 -20.45 -4.62 -0.79
C THR A 106 -19.35 -4.26 -1.79
N GLY A 107 -18.10 -4.18 -1.32
CA GLY A 107 -16.95 -3.77 -2.11
C GLY A 107 -16.68 -4.70 -3.29
N ARG A 108 -16.24 -4.12 -4.41
CA ARG A 108 -15.83 -4.87 -5.60
C ARG A 108 -14.33 -4.70 -5.83
N PHE A 109 -13.72 -5.65 -6.54
CA PHE A 109 -12.30 -5.61 -6.87
C PHE A 109 -11.83 -4.26 -7.44
N PRO A 110 -12.54 -3.61 -8.39
CA PRO A 110 -12.10 -2.30 -8.87
C PRO A 110 -12.05 -1.26 -7.75
N ASP A 111 -13.00 -1.25 -6.82
CA ASP A 111 -13.05 -0.24 -5.75
C ASP A 111 -11.97 -0.51 -4.70
N ALA A 112 -11.73 -1.79 -4.41
CA ALA A 112 -10.62 -2.23 -3.59
C ALA A 112 -9.26 -1.83 -4.20
N LEU A 113 -9.08 -2.01 -5.51
CA LEU A 113 -7.86 -1.63 -6.23
C LEU A 113 -7.61 -0.12 -6.17
N LEU A 114 -8.66 0.68 -6.34
CA LEU A 114 -8.58 2.14 -6.19
C LEU A 114 -8.22 2.54 -4.75
N ALA A 115 -8.82 1.90 -3.74
CA ALA A 115 -8.52 2.17 -2.35
C ALA A 115 -7.06 1.84 -1.99
N VAL A 116 -6.57 0.67 -2.41
CA VAL A 116 -5.17 0.26 -2.21
C VAL A 116 -4.21 1.21 -2.90
N GLY A 117 -4.41 1.48 -4.20
CA GLY A 117 -3.55 2.41 -4.94
C GLY A 117 -3.57 3.84 -4.37
N TRP A 118 -4.71 4.28 -3.80
CA TRP A 118 -4.79 5.58 -3.15
C TRP A 118 -4.04 5.64 -1.82
N ILE A 119 -4.09 4.57 -1.03
CA ILE A 119 -3.29 4.46 0.20
C ILE A 119 -1.81 4.49 -0.15
N GLU A 120 -1.39 3.73 -1.17
CA GLU A 120 -0.01 3.76 -1.66
C GLU A 120 0.40 5.15 -2.13
N ALA A 121 -0.47 5.88 -2.84
CA ALA A 121 -0.16 7.24 -3.27
C ALA A 121 0.10 8.19 -2.10
N ILE A 122 -0.68 8.08 -1.02
CA ILE A 122 -0.44 8.84 0.21
C ILE A 122 0.87 8.37 0.87
N MET A 123 1.11 7.06 0.94
CA MET A 123 2.32 6.51 1.56
C MET A 123 3.60 6.88 0.81
N VAL A 124 3.57 6.93 -0.52
CA VAL A 124 4.68 7.40 -1.36
C VAL A 124 5.04 8.85 -1.02
N ALA A 125 4.04 9.72 -0.82
CA ALA A 125 4.31 11.10 -0.40
C ALA A 125 5.01 11.14 0.97
N PHE A 126 4.61 10.27 1.90
CA PHE A 126 5.28 10.13 3.19
C PHE A 126 6.67 9.50 3.09
N GLN A 127 6.91 8.62 2.11
CA GLN A 127 8.22 8.04 1.85
C GLN A 127 9.23 9.13 1.41
N VAL A 128 8.79 10.12 0.63
CA VAL A 128 9.61 11.30 0.31
C VAL A 128 9.98 12.06 1.59
N VAL A 129 9.00 12.36 2.44
CA VAL A 129 9.23 13.06 3.72
C VAL A 129 10.17 12.26 4.62
N GLN A 130 10.00 10.94 4.67
CA GLN A 130 10.83 10.03 5.45
C GLN A 130 12.28 10.03 4.96
N LEU A 131 12.50 9.95 3.65
CA LEU A 131 13.84 9.98 3.06
C LEU A 131 14.54 11.30 3.37
N LEU A 132 13.85 12.43 3.18
CA LEU A 132 14.38 13.76 3.51
C LEU A 132 14.68 13.90 5.02
N ALA A 133 13.79 13.40 5.88
CA ALA A 133 14.01 13.41 7.33
C ALA A 133 15.23 12.58 7.73
N THR A 134 15.41 11.41 7.11
CA THR A 134 16.58 10.54 7.34
C THR A 134 17.90 11.24 6.96
N LEU A 135 17.91 11.95 5.84
CA LEU A 135 19.07 12.72 5.35
C LEU A 135 19.47 13.85 6.30
N ILE A 136 18.49 14.49 6.96
CA ILE A 136 18.74 15.56 7.93
C ILE A 136 19.19 14.96 9.27
N LEU A 137 18.44 14.00 9.79
CA LEU A 137 18.69 13.34 11.07
C LEU A 137 18.08 11.93 11.06
N PRO A 138 18.87 10.84 11.02
CA PRO A 138 18.35 9.48 10.86
C PRO A 138 17.23 9.08 11.83
N PRO A 139 17.28 9.44 13.14
CA PRO A 139 16.16 9.21 14.06
C PRO A 139 14.82 9.83 13.63
N LEU A 140 14.81 10.99 12.96
CA LEU A 140 13.57 11.59 12.45
C LEU A 140 12.97 10.75 11.32
N GLY A 141 13.81 10.19 10.45
CA GLY A 141 13.39 9.23 9.44
C GLY A 141 12.67 8.02 10.04
N ALA A 142 13.20 7.45 11.12
CA ALA A 142 12.56 6.35 11.83
C ALA A 142 11.18 6.73 12.42
N LEU A 143 11.07 7.92 13.01
CA LEU A 143 9.80 8.43 13.54
C LEU A 143 8.76 8.64 12.43
N VAL A 144 9.16 9.20 11.29
CA VAL A 144 8.28 9.33 10.13
C VAL A 144 7.85 7.95 9.62
N GLY A 145 8.76 6.96 9.59
CA GLY A 145 8.43 5.58 9.23
C GLY A 145 7.36 4.96 10.13
N ILE A 146 7.49 5.12 11.45
CA ILE A 146 6.48 4.66 12.41
C ILE A 146 5.15 5.38 12.19
N ALA A 147 5.18 6.70 11.99
CA ALA A 147 3.97 7.48 11.72
C ALA A 147 3.28 7.03 10.43
N SER A 148 4.04 6.76 9.36
CA SER A 148 3.54 6.23 8.09
C SER A 148 2.89 4.85 8.27
N LEU A 149 3.49 3.97 9.07
CA LEU A 149 2.92 2.65 9.36
C LEU A 149 1.57 2.77 10.08
N LEU A 150 1.49 3.62 11.11
CA LEU A 150 0.23 3.87 11.83
C LEU A 150 -0.82 4.51 10.93
N LEU A 151 -0.40 5.43 10.07
CA LEU A 151 -1.29 6.07 9.09
C LEU A 151 -1.80 5.06 8.06
N ALA A 152 -0.95 4.18 7.54
CA ALA A 152 -1.34 3.13 6.62
C ALA A 152 -2.39 2.20 7.25
N ALA A 153 -2.18 1.77 8.49
CA ALA A 153 -3.14 0.93 9.22
C ALA A 153 -4.49 1.66 9.42
N TYR A 154 -4.44 2.93 9.84
CA TYR A 154 -5.63 3.77 10.01
C TYR A 154 -6.41 3.95 8.69
N LEU A 155 -5.71 4.26 7.59
CA LEU A 155 -6.31 4.43 6.28
C LEU A 155 -6.85 3.12 5.72
N MET A 156 -6.13 2.01 5.88
CA MET A 156 -6.60 0.68 5.49
C MET A 156 -7.94 0.37 6.14
N VAL A 157 -8.06 0.53 7.47
CA VAL A 157 -9.34 0.32 8.16
C VAL A 157 -10.43 1.26 7.62
N GLY A 158 -10.14 2.55 7.56
CA GLY A 158 -11.12 3.56 7.15
C GLY A 158 -11.63 3.38 5.72
N LEU A 159 -10.73 3.11 4.76
CA LEU A 159 -11.11 2.87 3.37
C LEU A 159 -11.75 1.49 3.19
N THR A 160 -11.34 0.46 3.94
CA THR A 160 -12.03 -0.84 3.93
C THR A 160 -13.49 -0.67 4.34
N MET A 161 -13.73 0.08 5.42
CA MET A 161 -15.08 0.43 5.86
C MET A 161 -15.84 1.20 4.78
N ALA A 162 -15.20 2.18 4.14
CA ALA A 162 -15.83 3.00 3.11
C ALA A 162 -16.23 2.20 1.86
N VAL A 163 -15.36 1.28 1.43
CA VAL A 163 -15.56 0.42 0.25
C VAL A 163 -16.66 -0.61 0.50
N HIS A 164 -16.72 -1.18 1.71
CA HIS A 164 -17.64 -2.28 2.03
C HIS A 164 -18.91 -1.86 2.76
N GLY A 165 -19.00 -0.62 3.24
CA GLY A 165 -20.11 -0.13 4.06
C GLY A 165 -20.08 -0.65 5.50
N PHE A 166 -18.92 -1.12 5.99
CA PHE A 166 -18.81 -1.59 7.37
C PHE A 166 -18.92 -0.45 8.37
N ARG A 167 -19.55 -0.72 9.52
CA ARG A 167 -19.83 0.28 10.57
C ARG A 167 -18.94 0.12 11.80
N ASN A 168 -18.40 -1.08 12.03
CA ASN A 168 -17.60 -1.39 13.21
C ASN A 168 -16.11 -1.48 12.85
N PRO A 169 -15.28 -0.50 13.25
CA PRO A 169 -13.85 -0.48 12.92
C PRO A 169 -13.07 -1.63 13.58
N LEU A 170 -13.48 -2.07 14.78
CA LEU A 170 -12.77 -3.13 15.50
C LEU A 170 -12.89 -4.47 14.78
N LEU A 171 -14.07 -4.79 14.24
CA LEU A 171 -14.26 -6.00 13.43
C LEU A 171 -13.45 -5.93 12.13
N VAL A 172 -13.31 -4.75 11.53
CA VAL A 172 -12.48 -4.56 10.33
C VAL A 172 -11.00 -4.78 10.67
N VAL A 173 -10.51 -4.25 11.80
CA VAL A 173 -9.15 -4.52 12.28
C VAL A 173 -8.93 -6.02 12.45
N MET A 174 -9.83 -6.72 13.15
CA MET A 174 -9.73 -8.16 13.37
C MET A 174 -9.78 -8.95 12.04
N GLY A 175 -10.62 -8.52 11.10
CA GLY A 175 -10.71 -9.09 9.77
C GLY A 175 -9.42 -8.92 8.97
N ILE A 176 -8.83 -7.71 8.98
CA ILE A 176 -7.54 -7.43 8.34
C ILE A 176 -6.44 -8.28 8.97
N LEU A 177 -6.34 -8.32 10.31
CA LEU A 177 -5.32 -9.11 11.01
C LEU A 177 -5.46 -10.61 10.69
N GLY A 178 -6.68 -11.16 10.77
CA GLY A 178 -6.95 -12.56 10.44
C GLY A 178 -6.61 -12.88 8.98
N THR A 179 -6.94 -11.97 8.06
CA THR A 179 -6.63 -12.11 6.63
C THR A 179 -5.13 -12.10 6.39
N VAL A 180 -4.39 -11.16 6.97
CA VAL A 180 -2.94 -11.07 6.82
C VAL A 180 -2.28 -12.32 7.39
N MET A 181 -2.64 -12.74 8.61
CA MET A 181 -2.07 -13.95 9.23
C MET A 181 -2.33 -15.20 8.38
N LEU A 182 -3.55 -15.40 7.90
CA LEU A 182 -3.91 -16.55 7.07
C LEU A 182 -3.22 -16.49 5.71
N ALA A 183 -3.23 -15.34 5.03
CA ALA A 183 -2.57 -15.17 3.74
C ALA A 183 -1.05 -15.39 3.84
N SER A 184 -0.40 -14.84 4.87
CA SER A 184 1.02 -15.06 5.14
C SER A 184 1.33 -16.53 5.41
N PHE A 185 0.50 -17.22 6.20
CA PHE A 185 0.65 -18.65 6.45
C PHE A 185 0.53 -19.46 5.15
N LEU A 186 -0.51 -19.20 4.34
CA LEU A 186 -0.72 -19.90 3.07
C LEU A 186 0.40 -19.65 2.07
N LEU A 187 0.89 -18.40 1.96
CA LEU A 187 2.05 -18.08 1.12
C LEU A 187 3.32 -18.79 1.62
N SER A 188 3.52 -18.87 2.93
CA SER A 188 4.66 -19.58 3.51
C SER A 188 4.61 -21.09 3.21
N VAL A 189 3.44 -21.71 3.33
CA VAL A 189 3.25 -23.13 2.96
C VAL A 189 3.50 -23.33 1.47
N LEU A 190 2.93 -22.47 0.62
CA LEU A 190 3.14 -22.54 -0.82
C LEU A 190 4.63 -22.42 -1.18
N ALA A 191 5.34 -21.45 -0.59
CA ALA A 191 6.78 -21.29 -0.80
C ALA A 191 7.58 -22.53 -0.39
N ALA A 192 7.18 -23.20 0.71
CA ALA A 192 7.80 -24.45 1.15
C ALA A 192 7.53 -25.59 0.17
N THR A 193 6.30 -25.74 -0.31
CA THR A 193 5.94 -26.78 -1.30
C THR A 193 6.62 -26.60 -2.64
N LEU A 194 6.92 -25.37 -3.03
CA LEU A 194 7.65 -25.03 -4.26
C LEU A 194 9.18 -25.06 -4.08
N ASN A 195 9.66 -25.46 -2.90
CA ASN A 195 11.08 -25.50 -2.53
C ASN A 195 11.82 -24.17 -2.78
N LEU A 196 11.11 -23.05 -2.56
CA LEU A 196 11.66 -21.69 -2.74
C LEU A 196 12.54 -21.25 -1.56
N PHE A 197 12.66 -22.08 -0.52
CA PHE A 197 13.61 -21.90 0.59
C PHE A 197 14.90 -22.67 0.30
N PRO A 198 16.04 -21.99 0.06
CA PRO A 198 17.34 -22.65 0.02
C PRO A 198 17.65 -23.16 1.44
N GLY A 199 17.54 -24.48 1.67
CA GLY A 199 17.90 -25.12 2.95
C GLY A 199 16.84 -25.98 3.65
N GLY A 200 15.74 -26.38 2.99
CA GLY A 200 14.87 -27.44 3.53
C GLY A 200 15.62 -28.77 3.66
N PRO A 201 15.40 -29.58 4.72
CA PRO A 201 16.10 -30.85 4.87
C PRO A 201 15.74 -31.78 3.71
N ALA A 202 16.79 -32.33 3.08
CA ALA A 202 16.72 -33.39 2.08
C ALA A 202 16.14 -34.69 2.65
#